data_AF-A0A453M2M6-F1
#
_entry.id   AF-A0A453M2M6-F1
#
_cell.length_a   1.000
_cell.length_b   1.000
_cell.length_c   1.000
_cell.angle_alpha   90.00
_cell.angle_beta   90.00
_cell.angle_gamma   90.00
#
_symmetry.space_group_name_H-M   'P 1'
#
loop_
_entity.id
_entity.type
_entity.pdbx_description
1 polymer ?
#
loop_
_entity_poly.entity_id
_entity_poly.type
_entity_poly.pdbx_seq_one_letter_code
_entity_poly.pdbx_strand_id
1 'polypeptide(L)'
;MRDTKTKGIWIWGKPVEMDVDGTKVSVLYLDTEGFESVGKSNVYDDRIFALATVLSSVLIYNLPETVREADISRLSFAVEIAEE
;
A
#
# COMPACT_ATOMS: atom_id res chain seq x y z
N MET A 1 15.61 9.94 -13.88
CA MET A 1 15.34 8.69 -13.15
C MET A 1 14.68 9.10 -11.85
N ARG A 2 13.47 8.60 -11.52
CA ARG A 2 12.86 8.90 -10.22
C ARG A 2 13.57 8.04 -9.19
N ASP A 3 14.34 8.65 -8.30
CA ASP A 3 14.89 7.93 -7.14
C ASP A 3 13.78 7.75 -6.12
N THR A 4 13.44 6.49 -5.84
CA THR A 4 12.57 6.10 -4.73
C THR A 4 13.21 6.55 -3.41
N LYS A 5 12.44 7.27 -2.58
CA LYS A 5 12.91 7.77 -1.28
C LYS A 5 12.50 6.82 -0.15
N THR A 6 11.25 6.40 -0.14
CA THR A 6 10.77 5.34 0.77
C THR A 6 11.23 3.99 0.26
N LYS A 7 11.76 3.16 1.16
CA LYS A 7 12.16 1.78 0.90
C LYS A 7 11.43 0.84 1.86
N GLY A 8 10.76 -0.19 1.34
CA GLY A 8 9.92 -1.09 2.13
C GLY A 8 8.62 -0.45 2.64
N ILE A 9 8.22 -0.77 3.87
CA ILE A 9 7.04 -0.21 4.56
C ILE A 9 7.49 0.46 5.85
N TRP A 10 7.05 1.70 6.05
CA TRP A 10 7.30 2.50 7.24
C TRP A 10 6.01 2.66 8.03
N ILE A 11 6.10 2.54 9.35
CA ILE A 11 4.98 2.72 10.26
C ILE A 11 5.25 3.94 11.12
N TRP A 12 4.27 4.82 11.25
CA TRP A 12 4.38 5.94 12.16
C TRP A 12 4.53 5.47 13.61
N GLY A 13 5.56 5.94 14.31
CA GLY A 13 5.99 5.38 15.59
C GLY A 13 5.04 5.62 16.77
N LYS A 14 3.99 6.42 16.60
CA LYS A 14 2.99 6.68 17.64
C LYS A 14 1.57 6.63 17.05
N PRO A 15 0.72 5.66 17.41
CA PRO A 15 -0.66 5.63 16.98
C PRO A 15 -1.39 6.93 17.33
N VAL A 16 -2.31 7.34 16.45
CA VAL A 16 -3.19 8.49 16.67
C VAL A 16 -4.54 7.95 17.15
N GLU A 17 -4.95 8.36 18.35
CA GLU A 17 -6.27 8.01 18.87
C GLU A 17 -7.33 8.84 18.16
N MET A 18 -8.34 8.17 17.60
CA MET A 18 -9.46 8.79 16.88
C MET A 18 -10.78 8.18 17.33
N ASP A 19 -11.85 8.97 17.24
CA ASP A 19 -13.23 8.46 17.36
C ASP A 19 -13.75 8.21 15.94
N VAL A 20 -14.09 6.96 15.64
CA VAL A 20 -14.71 6.55 14.38
C VAL A 20 -16.05 5.92 14.71
N ASP A 21 -17.13 6.60 14.32
CA ASP A 21 -18.51 6.19 14.56
C ASP A 21 -18.84 5.84 16.03
N GLY A 22 -18.30 6.62 16.97
CA GLY A 22 -18.51 6.44 18.42
C GLY A 22 -17.59 5.40 19.06
N THR A 23 -16.65 4.83 18.30
CA THR A 23 -15.66 3.88 18.79
C THR A 23 -14.28 4.54 18.82
N LYS A 24 -13.63 4.53 19.99
CA LYS A 24 -12.23 4.96 20.10
C LYS A 24 -11.31 3.90 19.47
N VAL A 25 -10.53 4.32 18.49
CA VAL A 25 -9.59 3.47 17.75
C VAL A 25 -8.20 4.08 17.70
N SER A 26 -7.17 3.24 17.74
CA SER A 26 -5.79 3.63 17.49
C SER A 26 -5.49 3.51 16.00
N VAL A 27 -5.21 4.64 15.35
CA VAL A 27 -4.89 4.70 13.92
C VAL A 27 -3.37 4.65 13.73
N LEU A 28 -2.92 3.68 12.93
CA LEU A 28 -1.55 3.56 12.45
C LEU A 28 -1.47 4.06 11.01
N TYR A 29 -0.44 4.86 10.71
CA TYR A 29 -0.16 5.30 9.35
C TYR A 29 1.00 4.48 8.78
N LEU A 30 0.80 4.03 7.55
CA LEU A 30 1.77 3.27 6.77
C LEU A 30 2.19 4.11 5.56
N ASP A 31 3.50 4.25 5.33
CA ASP A 31 4.06 4.80 4.09
C ASP A 31 4.86 3.70 3.37
N THR A 32 4.63 3.51 2.08
CA THR A 32 5.18 2.38 1.33
C THR A 32 6.09 2.86 0.22
N GLU A 33 7.08 2.05 -0.10
CA GLU A 33 7.81 2.19 -1.36
C GLU A 33 6.84 2.15 -2.54
N GLY A 34 7.02 3.10 -3.47
CA GLY A 34 6.21 3.19 -4.67
C GLY A 34 6.80 2.36 -5.81
N PHE A 35 5.96 1.99 -6.76
CA PHE A 35 6.37 1.19 -7.92
C PHE A 35 7.47 1.87 -8.73
N GLU A 36 8.57 1.17 -8.97
CA GLU A 36 9.59 1.67 -9.89
C GLU A 36 9.11 1.52 -11.34
N SER A 37 9.35 2.56 -12.14
CA SER A 37 8.91 2.64 -13.54
C SER A 37 9.31 1.41 -14.36
N VAL A 38 8.31 0.81 -15.03
CA VAL A 38 8.34 -0.22 -16.08
C VAL A 38 9.75 -0.76 -16.39
N GLY A 39 10.13 -1.87 -15.76
CA GLY A 39 11.28 -2.66 -16.24
C GLY A 39 12.20 -3.31 -15.21
N LYS A 40 12.01 -3.13 -13.90
CA LYS A 40 12.83 -3.81 -12.89
C LYS A 40 11.97 -4.46 -11.80
N SER A 41 12.09 -5.79 -11.71
CA SER A 41 11.62 -6.67 -10.63
C SER A 41 10.20 -6.42 -10.09
N ASN A 42 9.19 -6.69 -10.91
CA ASN A 42 7.76 -6.62 -10.54
C ASN A 42 7.43 -7.31 -9.20
N VAL A 43 8.06 -8.44 -8.88
CA VAL A 43 7.69 -9.28 -7.72
C VAL A 43 7.97 -8.60 -6.37
N TYR A 44 8.98 -7.73 -6.26
CA TYR A 44 9.29 -7.07 -4.99
C TYR A 44 8.25 -6.01 -4.64
N ASP A 45 7.97 -5.11 -5.59
CA ASP A 45 6.97 -4.06 -5.42
C ASP A 45 5.56 -4.65 -5.24
N ASP A 46 5.23 -5.70 -5.99
CA ASP A 46 3.94 -6.40 -5.85
C ASP A 46 3.78 -7.04 -4.45
N ARG A 47 4.88 -7.54 -3.85
CA ARG A 47 4.86 -8.07 -2.47
C ARG A 47 4.73 -6.98 -1.41
N ILE A 48 5.42 -5.84 -1.58
CA ILE A 48 5.24 -4.68 -0.70
C ILE A 48 3.77 -4.22 -0.76
N PHE A 49 3.22 -4.12 -1.96
CA PHE A 49 1.84 -3.72 -2.17
C PHE A 49 0.85 -4.71 -1.55
N ALA A 50 1.03 -6.02 -1.77
CA ALA A 50 0.17 -7.04 -1.18
C ALA A 50 0.23 -7.00 0.35
N LEU A 51 1.42 -6.95 0.94
CA LEU A 51 1.58 -6.85 2.39
C LEU A 51 0.96 -5.57 2.96
N ALA A 52 1.18 -4.42 2.32
CA ALA A 52 0.56 -3.16 2.75
C ALA A 52 -0.97 -3.21 2.66
N THR A 53 -1.51 -3.88 1.63
CA THR A 53 -2.95 -4.08 1.47
C THR A 53 -3.52 -4.93 2.61
N VAL A 54 -2.89 -6.06 2.93
CA VAL A 54 -3.34 -6.96 4.01
C VAL A 54 -3.21 -6.31 5.39
N LEU A 55 -2.17 -5.51 5.63
CA LEU A 55 -1.97 -4.81 6.90
C LEU A 55 -2.93 -3.64 7.10
N SER A 56 -3.45 -3.05 6.02
CA SER A 56 -4.26 -1.84 6.07
C SER A 56 -5.74 -2.17 6.19
N SER A 57 -6.43 -1.56 7.15
CA SER A 57 -7.90 -1.53 7.15
C SER A 57 -8.46 -0.60 6.06
N VAL A 58 -7.67 0.39 5.65
CA VAL A 58 -7.97 1.34 4.57
C VAL A 58 -6.71 1.56 3.75
N LEU A 59 -6.75 1.21 2.46
CA LEU A 59 -5.64 1.40 1.53
C LEU A 59 -5.86 2.66 0.68
N ILE A 60 -4.89 3.57 0.68
CA ILE A 60 -4.87 4.72 -0.23
C ILE A 60 -4.00 4.36 -1.45
N TYR A 61 -4.63 3.93 -2.54
CA TYR A 61 -3.91 3.56 -3.75
C TYR A 61 -3.58 4.79 -4.61
N ASN A 62 -2.40 5.37 -4.37
CA ASN A 62 -1.96 6.60 -5.03
C ASN A 62 -1.42 6.33 -6.45
N LEU A 63 -2.24 6.59 -7.48
CA LEU A 63 -1.92 6.35 -8.89
C LEU A 63 -1.65 7.65 -9.66
N PRO A 64 -0.74 7.62 -10.66
CA PRO A 64 -0.56 8.75 -11.56
C PRO A 64 -1.75 8.88 -12.53
N GLU A 65 -2.36 10.07 -12.57
CA GLU A 65 -3.44 10.46 -13.48
C GLU A 65 -4.60 9.46 -13.55
N THR A 66 -4.65 8.63 -14.60
CA THR A 66 -5.80 7.77 -14.91
C THR A 66 -5.52 6.33 -14.51
N VAL A 67 -6.51 5.68 -13.90
CA VAL A 67 -6.47 4.25 -13.57
C VAL A 67 -6.36 3.43 -14.85
N ARG A 68 -5.35 2.55 -14.92
CA ARG A 68 -5.15 1.62 -16.04
C ARG A 68 -5.48 0.20 -15.61
N GLU A 69 -5.70 -0.67 -16.59
CA GLU A 69 -5.96 -2.10 -16.37
C GLU A 69 -4.88 -2.76 -15.48
N ALA A 70 -3.60 -2.46 -15.73
CA ALA A 70 -2.50 -2.98 -14.92
C ALA A 70 -2.59 -2.56 -13.45
N ASP A 71 -3.18 -1.40 -13.15
CA ASP A 71 -3.35 -0.94 -11.77
C ASP A 71 -4.46 -1.75 -11.07
N ILE A 72 -5.50 -2.16 -11.80
CA ILE A 72 -6.57 -3.05 -11.34
C ILE A 72 -6.06 -4.48 -11.14
N SER A 73 -5.26 -5.01 -12.08
CA SER A 73 -4.69 -6.36 -11.96
C SER A 73 -3.84 -6.54 -10.70
N ARG A 74 -3.11 -5.49 -10.29
CA ARG A 74 -2.34 -5.51 -9.03
C ARG A 74 -3.22 -5.60 -7.79
N LEU A 75 -4.35 -4.89 -7.77
CA LEU A 75 -5.34 -5.01 -6.68
C LEU A 75 -5.88 -6.44 -6.57
N SER A 76 -6.20 -7.07 -7.71
CA SER A 76 -6.64 -8.48 -7.74
C SER A 76 -5.60 -9.40 -7.11
N PHE A 77 -4.33 -9.25 -7.51
CA PHE A 77 -3.24 -10.05 -6.94
C PHE A 77 -3.10 -9.89 -5.42
N ALA A 78 -3.22 -8.67 -4.90
CA ALA A 78 -3.16 -8.44 -3.45
C ALA A 78 -4.32 -9.12 -2.69
N VAL A 79 -5.51 -9.18 -3.30
CA VAL A 79 -6.66 -9.90 -2.74
C VAL A 79 -6.44 -11.40 -2.79
N GLU A 80 -5.95 -11.94 -3.90
CA GLU A 80 -5.64 -13.38 -4.03
C GLU A 80 -4.65 -13.84 -2.95
N ILE A 81 -3.60 -13.06 -2.69
CA ILE A 81 -2.63 -13.34 -1.62
C ILE A 81 -3.24 -13.25 -0.22
N ALA A 82 -4.29 -12.44 -0.03
CA ALA A 82 -4.97 -12.32 1.26
C ALA A 82 -5.94 -13.48 1.55
N GLU A 83 -6.40 -14.18 0.50
CA GLU A 83 -7.33 -15.31 0.60
C GLU A 83 -6.63 -16.67 0.74
N GLU A 84 -5.32 -16.76 0.47
CA GLU A 84 -4.47 -17.92 0.75
C GLU A 84 -4.02 -17.99 2.23
#